data_AF-A0A9E1TP75-F1
#
_entry.id   AF-A0A9E1TP75-F1
#
_cell.length_a   1.000
_cell.length_b   1.000
_cell.length_c   1.000
_cell.angle_alpha   90.00
_cell.angle_beta   90.00
_cell.angle_gamma   90.00
#
_symmetry.space_group_name_H-M   'P 1'
#
loop_
_entity.id
_entity.type
_entity.pdbx_description
1 polymer ?
#
loop_
_entity_poly.entity_id
_entity_poly.type
_entity_poly.pdbx_seq_one_letter_code
_entity_poly.pdbx_strand_id
1 'polypeptide(L)'
;MSVAETASKNLIAADATASVQTNDVPADHSTAKNSLGFTKAPGDTRVVVAMSGGVDSSVTAAMLHDEGYEVIGITLQLYDHGVAV
;
A
#
# COMPACT_ATOMS: atom_id res chain seq x y z
N MET A 1 -58.18 -10.35 -20.61
CA MET A 1 -56.73 -10.45 -20.87
C MET A 1 -56.04 -10.09 -19.55
N SER A 2 -55.67 -11.11 -18.77
CA SER A 2 -55.08 -11.00 -17.43
C SER A 2 -53.72 -11.67 -17.51
N VAL A 3 -52.66 -10.88 -17.45
CA VAL A 3 -51.32 -11.38 -17.20
C VAL A 3 -50.93 -10.92 -15.80
N ALA A 4 -50.94 -11.88 -14.89
CA ALA A 4 -50.27 -11.80 -13.60
C ALA A 4 -48.77 -11.92 -13.86
N GLU A 5 -47.95 -11.04 -13.27
CA GLU A 5 -46.51 -11.27 -13.19
C GLU A 5 -46.08 -11.40 -11.73
N THR A 6 -45.45 -12.55 -11.51
CA THR A 6 -44.98 -13.21 -10.31
C THR A 6 -43.88 -12.45 -9.57
N ALA A 7 -43.85 -12.64 -8.26
CA ALA A 7 -42.87 -12.17 -7.30
C ALA A 7 -41.40 -12.44 -7.69
N SER A 8 -40.51 -11.53 -7.29
CA SER A 8 -39.12 -11.87 -6.98
C SER A 8 -38.76 -11.32 -5.60
N LYS A 9 -38.99 -12.16 -4.59
CA LYS A 9 -38.31 -12.07 -3.29
C LYS A 9 -36.89 -12.60 -3.51
N ASN A 10 -35.87 -11.90 -3.05
CA ASN A 10 -34.57 -12.53 -2.86
C ASN A 10 -33.91 -12.10 -1.54
N LEU A 11 -34.50 -12.60 -0.45
CA LEU A 11 -33.82 -13.15 0.73
C LEU A 11 -34.01 -14.67 0.54
N ILE A 12 -33.03 -15.59 0.57
CA ILE A 12 -32.18 -16.07 1.68
C ILE A 12 -31.10 -17.02 1.09
N ALA A 13 -29.89 -17.05 1.67
CA ALA A 13 -29.03 -18.23 1.98
C ALA A 13 -27.56 -17.76 2.06
N ALA A 14 -26.91 -17.61 3.22
CA ALA A 14 -26.47 -18.64 4.17
C ALA A 14 -25.62 -19.75 3.51
N ASP A 15 -24.32 -19.69 3.76
CA ASP A 15 -23.31 -20.76 3.83
C ASP A 15 -23.14 -21.69 2.62
N ALA A 16 -22.04 -21.50 1.89
CA ALA A 16 -21.41 -22.56 1.12
C ALA A 16 -19.91 -22.57 1.44
N THR A 17 -19.56 -23.47 2.36
CA THR A 17 -18.20 -23.89 2.69
C THR A 17 -17.49 -24.46 1.45
N ALA A 18 -16.20 -24.14 1.34
CA ALA A 18 -15.15 -24.88 0.61
C ALA A 18 -15.34 -25.11 -0.91
N SER A 19 -14.85 -24.15 -1.70
CA SER A 19 -14.36 -24.42 -3.05
C SER A 19 -12.84 -24.51 -3.04
N VAL A 20 -12.33 -25.75 -3.10
CA VAL A 20 -11.13 -26.18 -3.82
C VAL A 20 -9.87 -25.34 -3.61
N GLN A 21 -8.93 -25.85 -2.79
CA GLN A 21 -7.51 -25.50 -2.92
C GLN A 21 -6.97 -26.09 -4.23
N THR A 22 -7.02 -25.32 -5.31
CA THR A 22 -6.16 -25.56 -6.46
C THR A 22 -4.75 -25.11 -6.07
N ASN A 23 -3.88 -26.06 -5.80
CA ASN A 23 -2.44 -25.80 -5.85
C ASN A 23 -2.11 -25.41 -7.30
N ASP A 24 -2.00 -24.10 -7.57
CA ASP A 24 -1.12 -23.48 -8.57
C ASP A 24 -1.29 -21.94 -8.57
N VAL A 25 -0.15 -21.23 -8.52
CA VAL A 25 0.08 -19.76 -8.60
C VAL A 25 -0.19 -18.92 -7.32
N PRO A 26 0.85 -18.35 -6.66
CA PRO A 26 0.65 -17.34 -5.62
C PRO A 26 0.38 -15.98 -6.26
N ALA A 27 -0.87 -15.73 -6.64
CA ALA A 27 -1.34 -14.42 -7.08
C ALA A 27 -2.52 -13.96 -6.21
N ASP A 28 -2.22 -13.23 -5.14
CA ASP A 28 -3.20 -12.36 -4.49
C ASP A 28 -2.54 -11.09 -3.91
N HIS A 29 -2.54 -10.02 -4.73
CA HIS A 29 -2.27 -8.65 -4.31
C HIS A 29 -3.57 -7.86 -4.01
N SER A 30 -4.71 -8.54 -3.83
CA SER A 30 -6.05 -7.96 -3.73
C SER A 30 -6.46 -7.53 -2.33
N THR A 31 -5.58 -7.62 -1.34
CA THR A 31 -5.70 -6.72 -0.17
C THR A 31 -5.17 -5.36 -0.61
N ALA A 32 -5.98 -4.30 -0.49
CA ALA A 32 -5.59 -2.95 -0.89
C ALA A 32 -4.28 -2.53 -0.19
N LYS A 33 -3.17 -2.69 -0.90
CA LYS A 33 -1.82 -2.33 -0.47
C LYS A 33 -1.49 -0.96 -1.06
N ASN A 34 -0.75 -0.14 -0.33
CA ASN A 34 -0.22 1.11 -0.85
C ASN A 34 0.91 0.86 -1.88
N SER A 35 1.44 1.91 -2.51
CA SER A 35 2.46 1.79 -3.58
C SER A 35 3.76 1.11 -3.11
N LEU A 36 4.06 1.14 -1.82
CA LEU A 36 5.18 0.43 -1.18
C LEU A 36 4.86 -1.01 -0.74
N GLY A 37 3.65 -1.51 -1.02
CA GLY A 37 3.24 -2.89 -0.74
C GLY A 37 2.72 -3.14 0.68
N PHE A 38 2.49 -2.10 1.48
CA PHE A 38 1.99 -2.24 2.85
C PHE A 38 0.46 -2.12 2.92
N THR A 39 -0.17 -2.89 3.83
CA THR A 39 -1.62 -2.86 4.10
C THR A 39 -1.99 -1.72 5.06
N LYS A 40 -1.57 -0.49 4.74
CA LYS A 40 -1.84 0.74 5.50
C LYS A 40 -1.95 1.93 4.55
N ALA A 41 -2.65 2.98 4.96
CA ALA A 41 -2.72 4.21 4.16
C ALA A 41 -1.31 4.82 4.00
N PRO A 42 -1.04 5.56 2.89
CA PRO A 42 0.21 6.29 2.73
C PRO A 42 0.54 7.21 3.90
N GLY A 43 -0.45 7.96 4.41
CA GLY A 43 -0.27 8.88 5.55
C GLY A 43 0.10 8.18 6.87
N ASP A 44 -0.30 6.91 7.06
CA ASP A 44 0.09 6.09 8.21
C ASP A 44 1.44 5.35 7.98
N THR A 45 2.08 5.63 6.85
CA THR A 45 3.34 5.02 6.45
C THR A 45 4.47 6.02 6.52
N ARG A 46 5.23 5.93 7.61
CA ARG A 46 6.47 6.69 7.77
C ARG A 46 7.60 6.10 6.92
N VAL A 47 8.20 6.94 6.08
CA VAL A 47 9.32 6.58 5.21
C VAL A 47 10.52 7.45 5.56
N VAL A 48 11.64 6.80 5.86
CA VAL A 48 12.91 7.49 6.13
C VAL A 48 13.75 7.45 4.86
N VAL A 49 14.07 8.62 4.30
CA VAL A 49 14.87 8.77 3.09
C VAL A 49 16.29 9.16 3.48
N ALA A 50 17.27 8.38 3.03
CA ALA A 50 18.68 8.75 3.15
C ALA A 50 19.01 9.89 2.17
N MET A 51 19.16 11.10 2.71
CA MET A 51 19.45 12.34 2.00
C MET A 51 20.96 12.52 1.88
N SER A 52 21.53 12.15 0.73
CA SER A 52 22.96 12.31 0.45
C SER A 52 23.38 13.76 0.19
N GLY A 53 22.40 14.65 -0.03
CA GLY A 53 22.63 16.00 -0.55
C GLY A 53 22.54 16.09 -2.08
N GLY A 54 22.33 14.96 -2.77
CA GLY A 54 22.10 14.89 -4.21
C GLY A 54 20.65 15.11 -4.64
N VAL A 55 20.45 15.23 -5.96
CA VAL A 55 19.12 15.42 -6.57
C VAL A 55 18.26 14.15 -6.47
N ASP A 56 18.85 12.96 -6.64
CA ASP A 56 18.09 11.70 -6.68
C ASP A 56 17.32 11.43 -5.38
N SER A 57 17.97 11.59 -4.22
CA SER A 57 17.31 11.44 -2.92
C SER A 57 16.26 12.52 -2.68
N SER A 58 16.48 13.72 -3.22
CA SER A 58 15.55 14.85 -3.10
C SER A 58 14.29 14.63 -3.92
N VAL A 59 14.43 14.15 -5.16
CA VAL A 59 13.29 13.80 -6.03
C VAL A 59 12.55 12.60 -5.45
N THR A 60 13.25 11.59 -4.94
CA THR A 60 12.64 10.44 -4.27
C THR A 60 11.78 10.86 -3.08
N ALA A 61 12.29 11.76 -2.22
CA ALA A 61 11.55 12.29 -1.08
C ALA A 61 10.32 13.09 -1.52
N ALA A 62 10.44 13.90 -2.58
CA ALA A 62 9.33 14.68 -3.14
C ALA A 62 8.22 13.77 -3.70
N MET A 63 8.58 12.73 -4.46
CA MET A 63 7.59 11.79 -5.01
C MET A 63 6.81 11.06 -3.91
N LEU A 64 7.50 10.59 -2.87
CA LEU A 64 6.84 9.96 -1.73
C LEU A 64 5.94 10.93 -0.97
N HIS A 65 6.35 12.19 -0.83
CA HIS A 65 5.52 13.22 -0.20
C HIS A 65 4.24 13.50 -1.03
N ASP A 66 4.37 13.61 -2.36
CA ASP A 66 3.24 13.82 -3.27
C ASP A 66 2.27 12.63 -3.28
N GLU A 67 2.77 11.41 -3.06
CA GLU A 67 1.96 10.20 -2.84
C GLU A 67 1.27 10.16 -1.46
N GLY A 68 1.52 11.13 -0.59
CA GLY A 68 0.88 11.28 0.72
C GLY A 68 1.55 10.51 1.85
N TYR A 69 2.81 10.09 1.69
CA TYR A 69 3.58 9.45 2.75
C TYR A 69 4.08 10.44 3.80
N GLU A 70 4.26 9.96 5.03
CA GLU A 70 4.99 10.70 6.06
C GLU A 70 6.50 10.53 5.83
N VAL A 71 7.12 11.50 5.15
CA VAL A 71 8.53 11.43 4.74
C VAL A 71 9.44 12.13 5.74
N ILE A 72 10.50 11.46 6.17
CA ILE A 72 11.58 12.00 7.01
C ILE A 72 12.91 11.86 6.28
N GLY A 73 13.53 12.98 5.91
CA GLY A 73 14.88 12.99 5.35
C GLY A 73 15.95 12.89 6.43
N ILE A 74 16.94 12.01 6.28
CA ILE A 74 18.11 11.91 7.16
C ILE A 74 19.40 12.01 6.35
N THR A 75 20.34 12.84 6.79
CA THR A 75 21.71 12.84 6.25
C THR A 75 22.63 12.19 7.29
N LEU A 76 23.36 11.16 6.88
CA LEU A 76 24.31 10.48 7.75
C LEU A 76 25.69 11.09 7.54
N GLN A 77 26.30 11.60 8.61
CA GLN A 77 27.72 11.94 8.64
C GLN A 77 28.49 10.66 9.00
N LEU A 78 29.03 9.99 7.98
CA LEU A 78 29.71 8.70 8.12
C LEU A 78 31.24 8.84 8.31
N TYR A 79 31.76 10.06 8.15
CA TYR A 79 33.16 10.40 8.37
C TYR A 79 33.29 11.39 9.53
N ASP A 80 34.34 11.22 10.34
CA ASP A 80 34.70 12.20 11.36
C ASP A 80 35.17 13.49 10.67
N HIS A 81 34.26 14.45 10.58
CA HIS A 81 34.55 15.82 10.17
C HIS A 81 34.62 16.73 11.41
N GLY A 82 35.34 16.33 12.47
CA GLY A 82 35.27 17.02 13.75
C GLY A 82 36.42 16.91 14.77
N VAL A 83 37.46 16.10 14.60
CA VAL A 83 38.74 16.41 15.29
C VAL A 83 39.50 17.42 14.42
N ALA A 84 39.08 18.68 14.51
CA ALA A 84 39.96 19.78 14.14
C ALA A 84 41.17 19.75 15.10
N VAL A 85 42.38 19.68 14.54
CA VAL A 85 43.63 20.00 15.24
C VAL A 85 43.92 21.48 15.03
#